data_AF-A0AAD5N5H6-F1
#
_entry.id   AF-A0AAD5N5H6-F1
#
_cell.length_a   1.000
_cell.length_b   1.000
_cell.length_c   1.000
_cell.angle_alpha   90.00
_cell.angle_beta   90.00
_cell.angle_gamma   90.00
#
_symmetry.space_group_name_H-M   'P 1'
#
loop_
_entity.id
_entity.type
_entity.pdbx_description
1 polymer ?
#
loop_
_entity_poly.entity_id
_entity_poly.type
_entity_poly.pdbx_seq_one_letter_code
_entity_poly.pdbx_strand_id
1 'polypeptide(L)'
;RFANTLRLVSHVHWIVVEDGSRTVLYVENILERSTHPYTYFAAKTPIGYPKRGWYQRTCALQFLRNKSESVLGSHKEGVVYFGDDDNSYDTRLFTDYVRNVRKLGMWAVGLVGGAPVESPEVANGTVVGYRVKWRPKRKFAVDMAGFAVNLNDILRTTAVFGESCKGGFGAPEPCFLSDMGFNQTDIEPFGFEEKKEQTKREVLVWHTRTFQPKFKRSEFDASEFAVEI
;
A
#
# COMPACT_ATOMS: atom_id res chain seq x y z
N ARG A 1 11.52 -2.63 -10.40
CA ARG A 1 11.83 -1.27 -9.86
C ARG A 1 11.59 -1.18 -8.37
N PHE A 2 10.44 -1.62 -7.86
CA PHE A 2 10.08 -1.47 -6.45
C PHE A 2 11.10 -2.10 -5.49
N ALA A 3 11.60 -3.31 -5.81
CA ALA A 3 12.70 -3.95 -5.08
C ALA A 3 13.94 -3.05 -4.91
N ASN A 4 14.32 -2.27 -5.93
CA ASN A 4 15.46 -1.37 -5.85
C ASN A 4 15.21 -0.19 -4.91
N THR A 5 13.96 0.31 -4.82
CA THR A 5 13.59 1.32 -3.84
C THR A 5 13.64 0.76 -2.42
N LEU A 6 13.04 -0.40 -2.20
CA LEU A 6 13.03 -1.03 -0.88
C LEU A 6 14.43 -1.40 -0.39
N ARG A 7 15.36 -1.75 -1.30
CA ARG A 7 16.79 -1.97 -1.00
C ARG A 7 17.46 -0.81 -0.24
N LEU A 8 16.94 0.41 -0.36
CA LEU A 8 17.48 1.60 0.30
C LEU A 8 16.85 1.86 1.67
N VAL A 9 15.88 1.05 2.11
CA VAL A 9 15.13 1.22 3.34
C VAL A 9 15.49 0.10 4.30
N SER A 10 15.94 0.43 5.50
CA SER A 10 16.27 -0.58 6.52
C SER A 10 15.03 -1.13 7.23
N HIS A 11 15.13 -2.37 7.73
CA HIS A 11 14.11 -3.02 8.57
C HIS A 11 12.74 -3.17 7.89
N VAL A 12 12.76 -3.58 6.62
CA VAL A 12 11.55 -3.93 5.86
C VAL A 12 11.43 -5.44 5.79
N HIS A 13 10.22 -5.97 6.01
CA HIS A 13 9.86 -7.33 5.65
C HIS A 13 8.87 -7.29 4.50
N TRP A 14 9.24 -7.84 3.34
CA TRP A 14 8.43 -7.74 2.14
C TRP A 14 7.47 -8.94 2.02
N ILE A 15 6.18 -8.72 2.22
CA ILE A 15 5.16 -9.74 1.97
C ILE A 15 4.67 -9.58 0.53
N VAL A 16 4.95 -10.56 -0.31
CA VAL A 16 4.49 -10.60 -1.69
C VAL A 16 3.49 -11.74 -1.85
N VAL A 17 2.32 -11.39 -2.39
CA VAL A 17 1.23 -12.34 -2.60
C VAL A 17 0.90 -12.35 -4.09
N GLU A 18 1.23 -13.44 -4.76
CA GLU A 18 0.97 -13.59 -6.19
C GLU A 18 -0.51 -13.92 -6.44
N ASP A 19 -1.16 -13.20 -7.36
CA ASP A 19 -2.51 -13.58 -7.84
C ASP A 19 -2.43 -14.76 -8.82
N GLY A 20 -2.14 -15.93 -8.26
CA GLY A 20 -1.92 -17.17 -8.99
C GLY A 20 -2.23 -18.39 -8.12
N SER A 21 -2.35 -19.56 -8.76
CA SER A 21 -2.54 -20.83 -8.03
C SER A 21 -1.23 -21.39 -7.44
N ARG A 22 -0.09 -20.87 -7.88
CA ARG A 22 1.26 -21.25 -7.46
C ARG A 22 2.17 -20.05 -7.61
N THR A 23 3.30 -20.06 -6.90
CA THR A 23 4.34 -19.05 -7.06
C THR A 23 5.10 -19.24 -8.37
N VAL A 24 5.60 -18.15 -8.92
CA VAL A 24 6.49 -18.14 -10.08
C VAL A 24 7.94 -17.88 -9.64
N LEU A 25 8.86 -18.72 -10.13
CA LEU A 25 10.29 -18.67 -9.80
C LEU A 25 10.93 -17.33 -10.16
N TYR A 26 10.48 -16.69 -11.25
CA TYR A 26 11.01 -15.38 -11.66
C TYR A 26 10.79 -14.29 -10.59
N VAL A 27 9.60 -14.26 -9.98
CA VAL A 27 9.27 -13.32 -8.90
C VAL A 27 10.07 -13.67 -7.64
N GLU A 28 10.21 -14.95 -7.31
CA GLU A 28 11.06 -15.39 -6.18
C GLU A 28 12.50 -14.92 -6.34
N ASN A 29 13.09 -15.08 -7.52
CA ASN A 29 14.43 -14.60 -7.84
C ASN A 29 14.56 -13.08 -7.67
N ILE A 30 13.50 -12.29 -7.89
CA ILE A 30 13.52 -10.84 -7.61
C ILE A 30 13.59 -10.59 -6.10
N LEU A 31 12.84 -11.36 -5.30
CA LEU A 31 12.81 -11.22 -3.84
C LEU A 31 14.16 -11.61 -3.22
N GLU A 32 14.77 -12.70 -3.66
CA GLU A 32 16.11 -13.10 -3.22
C GLU A 32 17.14 -11.99 -3.48
N ARG A 33 17.10 -11.38 -4.67
CA ARG A 33 17.98 -10.25 -5.04
C ARG A 33 17.65 -8.95 -4.31
N SER A 34 16.49 -8.84 -3.67
CA SER A 34 16.09 -7.64 -2.92
C SER A 34 16.83 -7.51 -1.59
N THR A 35 17.51 -8.58 -1.14
CA THR A 35 18.25 -8.67 0.13
C THR A 35 17.43 -8.36 1.39
N HIS A 36 16.11 -8.25 1.27
CA HIS A 36 15.19 -8.05 2.37
C HIS A 36 14.62 -9.39 2.83
N PRO A 37 14.36 -9.58 4.13
CA PRO A 37 13.45 -10.62 4.59
C PRO A 37 12.13 -10.53 3.84
N TYR A 38 11.63 -11.67 3.35
CA TYR A 38 10.39 -11.71 2.61
C TYR A 38 9.53 -12.91 2.99
N THR A 39 8.24 -12.79 2.73
CA THR A 39 7.29 -13.90 2.70
C THR A 39 6.64 -13.90 1.34
N TYR A 40 6.67 -15.06 0.68
CA TYR A 40 6.16 -15.19 -0.68
C TYR A 40 5.23 -16.39 -0.81
N PHE A 41 4.01 -16.15 -1.27
CA PHE A 41 3.02 -17.19 -1.51
C PHE A 41 2.00 -16.77 -2.57
N ALA A 42 1.27 -17.75 -3.11
CA ALA A 42 0.25 -17.52 -4.11
C ALA A 42 -1.16 -17.56 -3.49
N ALA A 43 -2.02 -16.64 -3.90
CA ALA A 43 -3.42 -16.59 -3.52
C ALA A 43 -4.26 -16.14 -4.72
N LYS A 44 -4.79 -17.12 -5.46
CA LYS A 44 -5.64 -16.86 -6.63
C LYS A 44 -6.95 -16.18 -6.21
N THR A 45 -7.28 -15.06 -6.85
CA THR A 45 -8.53 -14.33 -6.63
C THR A 45 -9.74 -15.25 -6.85
N PRO A 46 -10.59 -15.49 -5.82
CA PRO A 46 -11.80 -16.29 -5.94
C PRO A 46 -12.85 -15.61 -6.84
N ILE A 47 -13.80 -16.40 -7.35
CA ILE A 47 -14.96 -15.87 -8.05
C ILE A 47 -15.76 -14.99 -7.06
N GLY A 48 -16.15 -13.79 -7.49
CA GLY A 48 -16.88 -12.82 -6.66
C GLY A 48 -16.00 -11.76 -6.02
N TYR A 49 -14.70 -12.03 -5.82
CA TYR A 49 -13.78 -11.01 -5.34
C TYR A 49 -13.43 -9.98 -6.43
N PRO A 50 -13.34 -8.69 -6.08
CA PRO A 50 -12.79 -7.69 -6.98
C PRO A 50 -11.36 -8.03 -7.36
N LYS A 51 -11.03 -7.81 -8.63
CA LYS A 51 -9.64 -7.85 -9.12
C LYS A 51 -8.84 -6.68 -8.52
N ARG A 52 -7.52 -6.66 -8.77
CA ARG A 52 -6.57 -5.63 -8.29
C ARG A 52 -6.17 -5.76 -6.83
N GLY A 53 -5.81 -6.98 -6.41
CA GLY A 53 -5.11 -7.17 -5.14
C GLY A 53 -5.98 -7.23 -3.90
N TRP A 54 -7.32 -7.15 -3.98
CA TRP A 54 -8.17 -7.12 -2.79
C TRP A 54 -8.01 -8.40 -1.97
N TYR A 55 -8.15 -9.55 -2.64
CA TYR A 55 -7.98 -10.85 -1.99
C TYR A 55 -6.54 -11.05 -1.50
N GLN A 56 -5.55 -10.64 -2.28
CA GLN A 56 -4.13 -10.77 -1.95
C GLN A 56 -3.77 -9.98 -0.69
N ARG A 57 -4.26 -8.74 -0.56
CA ARG A 57 -4.10 -7.93 0.66
C ARG A 57 -4.82 -8.57 1.85
N THR A 58 -6.01 -9.15 1.65
CA THR A 58 -6.72 -9.92 2.68
C THR A 58 -5.92 -11.13 3.16
N CYS A 59 -5.32 -11.90 2.25
CA CYS A 59 -4.47 -13.03 2.61
C CYS A 59 -3.21 -12.59 3.36
N ALA A 60 -2.59 -11.47 2.99
CA ALA A 60 -1.46 -10.91 3.73
C ALA A 60 -1.85 -10.52 5.17
N LEU A 61 -3.02 -9.91 5.36
CA LEU A 61 -3.54 -9.58 6.69
C LEU A 61 -3.80 -10.84 7.54
N GLN A 62 -4.38 -11.88 6.94
CA GLN A 62 -4.60 -13.17 7.61
C GLN A 62 -3.28 -13.85 7.98
N PHE A 63 -2.29 -13.82 7.08
CA PHE A 63 -0.95 -14.30 7.36
C PHE A 63 -0.33 -13.55 8.55
N LEU A 64 -0.36 -12.22 8.54
CA LEU A 64 0.17 -11.40 9.63
C LEU A 64 -0.47 -11.74 10.97
N ARG A 65 -1.78 -11.94 11.02
CA ARG A 65 -2.49 -12.34 12.26
C ARG A 65 -2.04 -13.69 12.81
N ASN A 66 -1.65 -14.61 11.94
CA ASN A 66 -1.25 -15.96 12.31
C ASN A 66 0.26 -16.10 12.56
N LYS A 67 1.08 -15.21 11.97
CA LYS A 67 2.53 -15.38 11.83
C LYS A 67 3.32 -14.07 12.05
N SER A 68 2.74 -13.07 12.71
CA SER A 68 3.39 -11.78 12.97
C SER A 68 4.75 -11.90 13.65
N GLU A 69 4.92 -12.84 14.57
CA GLU A 69 6.20 -13.09 15.25
C GLU A 69 7.32 -13.44 14.25
N SER A 70 7.00 -14.20 13.19
CA SER A 70 7.98 -14.54 12.15
C SER A 70 8.37 -13.35 11.27
N VAL A 71 7.51 -12.34 11.18
CA VAL A 71 7.73 -11.11 10.40
C VAL A 71 8.50 -10.08 11.23
N LEU A 72 8.16 -9.95 12.52
CA LEU A 72 8.80 -9.01 13.44
C LEU A 72 10.21 -9.46 13.85
N GLY A 73 10.43 -10.77 13.99
CA GLY A 73 11.66 -11.30 14.54
C GLY A 73 11.91 -10.77 15.96
N SER A 74 12.99 -10.03 16.15
CA SER A 74 13.32 -9.41 17.44
C SER A 74 12.70 -8.02 17.68
N HIS A 75 11.99 -7.47 16.70
CA HIS A 75 11.39 -6.14 16.82
C HIS A 75 10.09 -6.18 17.62
N LYS A 76 9.83 -5.14 18.41
CA LYS A 76 8.63 -5.06 19.28
C LYS A 76 7.44 -4.38 18.59
N GLU A 77 7.71 -3.59 17.57
CA GLU A 77 6.73 -2.76 16.89
C GLU A 77 6.90 -2.89 15.38
N GLY A 78 5.81 -2.74 14.65
CA GLY A 78 5.79 -2.79 13.19
C GLY A 78 4.64 -1.98 12.64
N VAL A 79 4.77 -1.59 11.37
CA VAL A 79 3.74 -0.86 10.62
C VAL A 79 3.48 -1.60 9.32
N VAL A 80 2.21 -1.74 8.97
CA VAL A 80 1.74 -2.34 7.73
C VAL A 80 1.46 -1.24 6.71
N TYR A 81 2.14 -1.30 5.57
CA TYR A 81 1.92 -0.44 4.42
C TYR A 81 1.56 -1.26 3.19
N PHE A 82 0.53 -0.84 2.45
CA PHE A 82 0.08 -1.52 1.23
C PHE A 82 0.73 -0.88 0.00
N GLY A 83 1.84 -1.47 -0.46
CA GLY A 83 2.58 -0.99 -1.63
C GLY A 83 2.23 -1.76 -2.91
N ASP A 84 1.41 -1.16 -3.77
CA ASP A 84 1.14 -1.66 -5.12
C ASP A 84 2.42 -1.64 -6.00
N ASP A 85 2.58 -2.64 -6.87
CA ASP A 85 3.81 -2.90 -7.62
C ASP A 85 4.11 -1.88 -8.74
N ASP A 86 3.07 -1.20 -9.21
CA ASP A 86 3.14 -0.21 -10.29
C ASP A 86 3.36 1.23 -9.81
N ASN A 87 3.17 1.50 -8.52
CA ASN A 87 3.33 2.81 -7.92
C ASN A 87 4.81 3.23 -7.87
N SER A 88 5.04 4.52 -7.58
CA SER A 88 6.37 5.10 -7.42
C SER A 88 6.52 5.68 -6.01
N TYR A 89 7.63 5.36 -5.37
CA TYR A 89 7.86 5.65 -3.95
C TYR A 89 9.18 6.37 -3.75
N ASP A 90 9.15 7.49 -3.03
CA ASP A 90 10.34 8.11 -2.45
C ASP A 90 10.74 7.33 -1.19
N THR A 91 12.04 7.10 -0.97
CA THR A 91 12.52 6.38 0.22
C THR A 91 12.17 7.09 1.52
N ARG A 92 11.99 8.42 1.47
CA ARG A 92 11.51 9.24 2.59
C ARG A 92 10.11 8.87 3.05
N LEU A 93 9.28 8.33 2.17
CA LEU A 93 7.98 7.79 2.57
C LEU A 93 8.14 6.75 3.70
N PHE A 94 9.09 5.84 3.53
CA PHE A 94 9.29 4.74 4.48
C PHE A 94 10.06 5.18 5.72
N THR A 95 11.02 6.09 5.56
CA THR A 95 11.94 6.52 6.62
C THR A 95 11.37 7.66 7.46
N ASP A 96 10.62 8.58 6.87
CA ASP A 96 10.07 9.75 7.55
C ASP A 96 8.60 9.54 7.93
N TYR A 97 7.81 8.79 7.16
CA TYR A 97 6.37 8.61 7.43
C TYR A 97 6.03 7.22 7.97
N VAL A 98 6.09 6.17 7.14
CA VAL A 98 5.55 4.83 7.45
C VAL A 98 6.07 4.30 8.78
N ARG A 99 7.39 4.33 9.03
CA ARG A 99 7.95 3.77 10.28
C ARG A 99 7.57 4.52 11.55
N ASN A 100 7.07 5.75 11.43
CA ASN A 100 6.71 6.61 12.55
C ASN A 100 5.21 6.56 12.89
N VAL A 101 4.43 5.76 12.15
CA VAL A 101 2.99 5.59 12.40
C VAL A 101 2.75 4.85 13.71
N ARG A 102 1.99 5.48 14.61
CA ARG A 102 1.62 4.89 15.91
C ARG A 102 0.28 4.21 15.89
N LYS A 103 -0.67 4.69 15.09
CA LYS A 103 -2.01 4.11 14.92
C LYS A 103 -2.43 4.05 13.46
N LEU A 104 -2.79 5.19 12.87
CA LEU A 104 -3.24 5.32 11.47
C LEU A 104 -2.59 6.54 10.83
N GLY A 105 -1.51 6.34 10.08
CA GLY A 105 -0.83 7.42 9.38
C GLY A 105 -1.48 7.71 8.03
N MET A 106 -1.61 8.99 7.67
CA MET A 106 -2.08 9.40 6.34
C MET A 106 -1.28 10.56 5.76
N TRP A 107 -1.10 10.56 4.44
CA TRP A 107 -0.34 11.58 3.71
C TRP A 107 -0.92 11.86 2.32
N ALA A 108 -0.32 12.82 1.62
CA ALA A 108 -0.69 13.17 0.25
C ALA A 108 -0.18 12.13 -0.76
N VAL A 109 -0.98 11.86 -1.78
CA VAL A 109 -0.67 10.95 -2.89
C VAL A 109 -0.75 11.72 -4.21
N GLY A 110 0.28 11.57 -5.04
CA GLY A 110 0.35 12.20 -6.36
C GLY A 110 -0.34 11.38 -7.46
N LEU A 111 -0.84 12.08 -8.48
CA LEU A 111 -1.40 11.50 -9.71
C LEU A 111 -2.55 10.50 -9.49
N VAL A 112 -3.43 10.79 -8.53
CA VAL A 112 -4.51 9.89 -8.12
C VAL A 112 -5.88 10.57 -8.21
N GLY A 113 -6.95 9.79 -8.36
CA GLY A 113 -8.33 10.30 -8.38
C GLY A 113 -8.66 11.29 -9.52
N GLY A 114 -7.79 11.38 -10.54
CA GLY A 114 -7.91 12.37 -11.61
C GLY A 114 -7.50 13.80 -11.20
N ALA A 115 -6.68 13.91 -10.14
CA ALA A 115 -6.08 15.13 -9.63
C ALA A 115 -4.53 15.00 -9.60
N PRO A 116 -3.79 16.11 -9.65
CA PRO A 116 -2.33 16.06 -9.51
C PRO A 116 -1.90 15.58 -8.13
N VAL A 117 -2.68 15.90 -7.09
CA VAL A 117 -2.47 15.47 -5.71
C VAL A 117 -3.84 15.31 -5.04
N GLU A 118 -4.04 14.22 -4.31
CA GLU A 118 -5.10 14.07 -3.31
C GLU A 118 -4.46 14.00 -1.91
N SER A 119 -5.08 14.62 -0.90
CA SER A 119 -4.48 14.68 0.44
C SER A 119 -5.54 14.77 1.54
N PRO A 120 -5.21 14.41 2.79
CA PRO A 120 -6.03 14.85 3.91
C PRO A 120 -6.02 16.39 3.99
N GLU A 121 -7.11 16.94 4.52
CA GLU A 121 -7.20 18.33 4.93
C GLU A 121 -6.93 18.42 6.42
N VAL A 122 -5.90 19.20 6.79
CA VAL A 122 -5.38 19.26 8.15
C VAL A 122 -5.53 20.67 8.70
N ALA A 123 -6.15 20.78 9.87
CA ALA A 123 -6.27 22.00 10.66
C ALA A 123 -5.82 21.72 12.10
N ASN A 124 -4.94 22.56 12.64
CA ASN A 124 -4.41 22.43 14.00
C ASN A 124 -3.87 21.02 14.31
N GLY A 125 -3.13 20.43 13.37
CA GLY A 125 -2.55 19.09 13.51
C GLY A 125 -3.53 17.92 13.40
N THR A 126 -4.81 18.18 13.13
CA THR A 126 -5.86 17.15 13.02
C THR A 126 -6.46 17.09 11.63
N VAL A 127 -6.86 15.90 11.19
CA VAL A 127 -7.58 15.74 9.90
C VAL A 127 -9.02 16.19 10.08
N VAL A 128 -9.43 17.19 9.30
CA VAL A 128 -10.80 17.76 9.30
C VAL A 128 -11.60 17.40 8.04
N GLY A 129 -10.94 16.86 7.02
CA GLY A 129 -11.57 16.43 5.79
C GLY A 129 -10.53 15.91 4.78
N TYR A 130 -10.88 15.93 3.50
CA TYR A 130 -10.01 15.46 2.43
C TYR A 130 -10.11 16.36 1.20
N ARG A 131 -8.96 16.65 0.60
CA ARG A 131 -8.83 17.37 -0.67
C ARG A 131 -8.73 16.35 -1.80
N VAL A 132 -9.89 15.88 -2.25
CA VAL A 132 -10.00 14.89 -3.33
C VAL A 132 -10.96 15.36 -4.41
N LYS A 133 -10.76 14.86 -5.63
CA LYS A 133 -11.71 15.10 -6.74
C LYS A 133 -12.73 13.99 -6.84
N TRP A 134 -12.29 12.73 -6.65
CA TRP A 134 -13.16 11.58 -6.82
C TRP A 134 -13.86 11.20 -5.50
N ARG A 135 -15.21 11.23 -5.54
CA ARG A 135 -16.10 10.82 -4.44
C ARG A 135 -15.65 11.36 -3.06
N PRO A 136 -15.70 12.69 -2.85
CA PRO A 136 -15.20 13.33 -1.61
C PRO A 136 -16.01 13.00 -0.36
N LYS A 137 -17.22 12.45 -0.50
CA LYS A 137 -18.10 12.09 0.63
C LYS A 137 -17.76 10.74 1.27
N ARG A 138 -16.67 10.06 0.86
CA ARG A 138 -16.21 8.82 1.50
C ARG A 138 -15.73 9.14 2.93
N LYS A 139 -16.03 8.27 3.90
CA LYS A 139 -15.58 8.43 5.30
C LYS A 139 -14.06 8.59 5.39
N PHE A 140 -13.33 7.78 4.61
CA PHE A 140 -11.89 7.93 4.40
C PHE A 140 -11.65 8.15 2.91
N ALA A 141 -11.54 9.40 2.48
CA ALA A 141 -11.28 9.70 1.07
C ALA A 141 -9.77 9.71 0.80
N VAL A 142 -9.18 8.52 0.83
CA VAL A 142 -7.76 8.28 0.61
C VAL A 142 -7.57 7.17 -0.42
N ASP A 143 -6.40 7.11 -1.02
CA ASP A 143 -5.93 6.01 -1.88
C ASP A 143 -5.17 4.97 -1.05
N MET A 144 -5.07 3.73 -1.53
CA MET A 144 -4.34 2.65 -0.85
C MET A 144 -2.90 3.04 -0.47
N ALA A 145 -2.21 3.79 -1.33
CA ALA A 145 -0.83 4.21 -1.10
C ALA A 145 -0.70 5.39 -0.11
N GLY A 146 -1.82 5.98 0.30
CA GLY A 146 -1.88 7.20 1.11
C GLY A 146 -1.95 6.99 2.62
N PHE A 147 -1.91 5.74 3.09
CA PHE A 147 -1.96 5.43 4.52
C PHE A 147 -1.15 4.21 4.91
N ALA A 148 -0.82 4.12 6.20
CA ALA A 148 -0.30 2.92 6.84
C ALA A 148 -0.94 2.72 8.22
N VAL A 149 -0.90 1.48 8.71
CA VAL A 149 -1.57 1.09 9.96
C VAL A 149 -0.58 0.41 10.88
N ASN A 150 -0.59 0.75 12.17
CA ASN A 150 0.22 0.07 13.15
C ASN A 150 -0.15 -1.43 13.21
N LEU A 151 0.86 -2.30 13.27
CA LEU A 151 0.65 -3.74 13.26
C LEU A 151 -0.20 -4.20 14.45
N ASN A 152 -0.04 -3.58 15.63
CA ASN A 152 -0.83 -3.97 16.80
C ASN A 152 -2.33 -3.70 16.61
N ASP A 153 -2.70 -2.64 15.90
CA ASP A 153 -4.10 -2.39 15.54
C ASP A 153 -4.61 -3.44 14.54
N ILE A 154 -3.79 -3.84 13.56
CA ILE A 154 -4.12 -4.93 12.60
C ILE A 154 -4.39 -6.26 13.33
N LEU A 155 -3.57 -6.58 14.32
CA LEU A 155 -3.65 -7.83 15.09
C LEU A 155 -4.87 -7.87 16.04
N ARG A 156 -5.41 -6.72 16.45
CA ARG A 156 -6.57 -6.62 17.35
C ARG A 156 -7.91 -6.79 16.65
N THR A 157 -7.94 -6.83 15.32
CA THR A 157 -9.16 -6.90 14.53
C THR A 157 -9.14 -8.10 13.57
N THR A 158 -10.28 -8.41 12.99
CA THR A 158 -10.42 -9.37 11.88
C THR A 158 -10.74 -8.67 10.55
N ALA A 159 -10.55 -7.35 10.47
CA ALA A 159 -10.90 -6.56 9.28
C ALA A 159 -10.12 -7.03 8.04
N VAL A 160 -10.78 -7.04 6.89
CA VAL A 160 -10.22 -7.52 5.62
C VAL A 160 -10.73 -6.64 4.48
N PHE A 161 -10.11 -6.75 3.30
CA PHE A 161 -10.66 -6.20 2.08
C PHE A 161 -11.73 -7.16 1.55
N GLY A 162 -12.98 -6.97 1.98
CA GLY A 162 -14.11 -7.85 1.62
C GLY A 162 -14.51 -7.77 0.14
N GLU A 163 -15.45 -8.61 -0.31
CA GLU A 163 -15.84 -8.72 -1.73
C GLU A 163 -16.49 -7.45 -2.32
N SER A 164 -16.94 -6.53 -1.48
CA SER A 164 -17.46 -5.25 -1.96
C SER A 164 -17.30 -4.17 -0.90
N CYS A 165 -17.22 -2.92 -1.35
CA CYS A 165 -17.25 -1.76 -0.47
C CYS A 165 -18.22 -0.70 -1.00
N LYS A 166 -19.47 -0.77 -0.54
CA LYS A 166 -20.51 0.21 -0.91
C LYS A 166 -20.19 1.61 -0.36
N GLY A 167 -19.73 1.69 0.88
CA GLY A 167 -19.33 2.95 1.54
C GLY A 167 -18.13 3.65 0.88
N GLY A 168 -17.36 2.92 0.08
CA GLY A 168 -16.23 3.44 -0.69
C GLY A 168 -16.48 3.60 -2.18
N PHE A 169 -17.72 3.42 -2.66
CA PHE A 169 -18.05 3.49 -4.09
C PHE A 169 -17.19 2.55 -4.96
N GLY A 170 -16.90 1.35 -4.45
CA GLY A 170 -16.04 0.38 -5.12
C GLY A 170 -14.54 0.58 -4.88
N ALA A 171 -14.14 1.55 -4.06
CA ALA A 171 -12.80 1.64 -3.50
C ALA A 171 -12.75 0.90 -2.15
N PRO A 172 -11.74 0.06 -1.87
CA PRO A 172 -11.71 -0.80 -0.68
C PRO A 172 -11.35 -0.08 0.63
N GLU A 173 -10.55 0.99 0.54
CA GLU A 173 -9.93 1.69 1.67
C GLU A 173 -10.96 2.17 2.71
N PRO A 174 -12.09 2.80 2.31
CA PRO A 174 -13.04 3.32 3.29
C PRO A 174 -13.70 2.24 4.14
N CYS A 175 -14.00 1.07 3.56
CA CYS A 175 -14.59 -0.03 4.32
C CYS A 175 -13.54 -0.68 5.20
N PHE A 176 -12.35 -0.99 4.67
CA PHE A 176 -11.28 -1.57 5.47
C PHE A 176 -10.95 -0.73 6.71
N LEU A 177 -10.74 0.58 6.55
CA LEU A 177 -10.44 1.49 7.67
C LEU A 177 -11.61 1.62 8.64
N SER A 178 -12.86 1.52 8.16
CA SER A 178 -14.05 1.51 9.03
C SER A 178 -14.18 0.21 9.81
N ASP A 179 -13.93 -0.93 9.17
CA ASP A 179 -14.01 -2.27 9.77
C ASP A 179 -12.88 -2.50 10.78
N MET A 180 -11.75 -1.80 10.59
CA MET A 180 -10.68 -1.68 11.60
C MET A 180 -11.11 -0.88 12.84
N GLY A 181 -12.27 -0.23 12.82
CA GLY A 181 -12.79 0.58 13.92
C GLY A 181 -12.26 2.01 13.97
N PHE A 182 -11.52 2.46 12.94
CA PHE A 182 -10.97 3.81 12.93
C PHE A 182 -12.01 4.88 12.66
N ASN A 183 -11.72 6.06 13.19
CA ASN A 183 -12.40 7.31 12.93
C ASN A 183 -11.41 8.38 12.48
N GLN A 184 -11.92 9.50 11.98
CA GLN A 184 -11.08 10.58 11.45
C GLN A 184 -10.12 11.17 12.49
N THR A 185 -10.52 11.14 13.78
CA THR A 185 -9.70 11.59 14.91
C THR A 185 -8.53 10.67 15.23
N ASP A 186 -8.52 9.44 14.71
CA ASP A 186 -7.42 8.49 14.89
C ASP A 186 -6.28 8.71 13.88
N ILE A 187 -6.48 9.59 12.90
CA ILE A 187 -5.53 9.81 11.81
C ILE A 187 -4.38 10.71 12.28
N GLU A 188 -3.17 10.24 12.07
CA GLU A 188 -1.90 10.96 12.20
C GLU A 188 -1.50 11.53 10.83
N PRO A 189 -1.59 12.86 10.61
CA PRO A 189 -1.24 13.44 9.32
C PRO A 189 0.28 13.62 9.17
N PHE A 190 0.86 12.98 8.14
CA PHE A 190 2.28 13.08 7.80
C PHE A 190 2.52 14.02 6.60
N GLY A 191 3.59 14.81 6.65
CA GLY A 191 3.89 15.85 5.65
C GLY A 191 3.09 17.14 5.84
N PHE A 192 2.49 17.33 7.01
CA PHE A 192 1.68 18.50 7.38
C PHE A 192 2.27 19.32 8.52
N GLU A 193 3.53 19.06 8.91
CA GLU A 193 4.26 19.86 9.90
C GLU A 193 4.25 21.34 9.55
N GLU A 194 4.42 22.20 10.57
CA GLU A 194 4.26 23.64 10.44
C GLU A 194 5.07 24.18 9.27
N LYS A 195 4.38 24.91 8.40
CA LYS A 195 5.00 25.58 7.27
C LYS A 195 6.06 26.53 7.83
N LYS A 196 7.33 26.22 7.63
CA LYS A 196 8.34 27.27 7.56
C LYS A 196 7.90 28.18 6.43
N GLU A 197 7.78 29.48 6.69
CA GLU A 197 7.37 30.45 5.66
C GLU A 197 8.11 30.15 4.36
N GLN A 198 7.36 30.09 3.24
CA GLN A 198 7.86 29.85 1.88
C GLN A 198 8.20 28.38 1.50
N THR A 199 7.99 27.39 2.37
CA THR A 199 8.15 25.97 1.98
C THR A 199 6.84 25.33 1.49
N LYS A 200 6.90 24.63 0.35
CA LYS A 200 5.79 23.79 -0.16
C LYS A 200 5.84 22.42 0.51
N ARG A 201 4.67 21.80 0.71
CA ARG A 201 4.58 20.40 1.16
C ARG A 201 5.05 19.47 0.05
N GLU A 202 5.75 18.41 0.45
CA GLU A 202 6.24 17.38 -0.47
C GLU A 202 5.25 16.21 -0.56
N VAL A 203 5.20 15.60 -1.74
CA VAL A 203 4.48 14.35 -2.00
C VAL A 203 5.53 13.27 -2.15
N LEU A 204 5.39 12.15 -1.43
CA LEU A 204 6.41 11.09 -1.36
C LEU A 204 5.97 9.77 -2.03
N VAL A 205 4.76 9.75 -2.59
CA VAL A 205 4.20 8.60 -3.29
C VAL A 205 3.31 9.03 -4.44
N TRP A 206 3.38 8.30 -5.56
CA TRP A 206 2.61 8.57 -6.76
C TRP A 206 1.94 7.31 -7.27
N HIS A 207 0.64 7.40 -7.59
CA HIS A 207 -0.15 6.33 -8.18
C HIS A 207 0.16 6.21 -9.69
N THR A 208 1.40 5.88 -10.04
CA THR A 208 1.82 5.65 -11.42
C THR A 208 1.25 4.36 -11.97
N ARG A 209 1.10 4.28 -13.30
CA ARG A 209 0.72 3.05 -14.02
C ARG A 209 1.63 2.86 -15.22
N THR A 210 2.02 1.63 -15.47
CA THR A 210 2.74 1.27 -16.70
C THR A 210 1.73 1.05 -17.82
N PHE A 211 1.88 1.73 -18.94
CA PHE A 211 1.06 1.45 -20.12
C PHE A 211 1.50 0.14 -20.76
N GLN A 212 0.53 -0.72 -21.11
CA GLN A 212 0.83 -1.94 -21.85
C GLN A 212 1.38 -1.58 -23.24
N PRO A 213 2.60 -2.02 -23.59
CA PRO A 213 3.17 -1.75 -24.91
C PRO A 213 2.41 -2.54 -25.97
N LYS A 214 2.24 -1.95 -27.16
CA LYS A 214 1.57 -2.60 -28.29
C LYS A 214 2.60 -3.30 -29.18
N PHE A 215 2.72 -4.61 -29.05
CA PHE A 215 3.52 -5.46 -29.94
C PHE A 215 2.91 -6.86 -30.03
N LYS A 216 3.19 -7.58 -31.12
CA LYS A 216 2.77 -8.98 -31.27
C LYS A 216 3.86 -9.89 -30.74
N ARG A 217 3.55 -10.65 -29.68
CA ARG A 217 4.51 -11.59 -29.07
C ARG A 217 5.07 -12.62 -30.06
N SER A 218 4.29 -13.04 -31.05
CA SER A 218 4.71 -14.01 -32.08
C SER A 218 5.77 -13.49 -33.05
N GLU A 219 6.01 -12.18 -33.10
CA GLU A 219 6.97 -11.56 -34.01
C GLU A 219 8.35 -11.35 -33.36
N PHE A 220 8.51 -11.70 -32.08
CA PHE A 220 9.75 -11.51 -31.34
C PHE A 220 10.10 -12.75 -30.52
N ASP A 221 11.29 -13.29 -30.74
CA ASP A 221 11.85 -14.33 -29.88
C ASP A 221 12.56 -13.67 -28.70
N ALA A 222 11.96 -13.82 -27.52
CA ALA A 222 12.55 -13.39 -26.25
C ALA A 222 12.84 -14.59 -25.34
N SER A 223 12.91 -15.81 -25.89
CA SER A 223 13.05 -17.05 -25.11
C SER A 223 14.37 -17.13 -24.32
N GLU A 224 15.40 -16.41 -24.76
CA GLU A 224 16.68 -16.29 -24.02
C GLU A 224 16.59 -15.36 -22.80
N PHE A 225 15.52 -14.55 -22.68
CA PHE A 225 15.33 -13.61 -21.60
C PHE A 225 14.21 -14.08 -20.67
N ALA A 226 14.43 -14.01 -19.36
CA ALA A 226 13.36 -14.16 -18.39
C ALA A 226 12.48 -12.90 -18.41
N VAL A 227 11.45 -12.90 -19.26
CA VAL A 227 10.49 -11.79 -19.40
C VAL A 227 9.12 -12.22 -18.87
N GLU A 228 8.66 -11.55 -17.83
CA GLU A 228 7.25 -11.57 -17.45
C GLU A 228 6.56 -10.41 -18.18
N ILE A 229 5.67 -10.73 -19.13
CA ILE A 229 4.89 -9.77 -19.93
C ILE A 229 3.42 -9.83 -19.51
#